data_AF-A0A7Z3AHE0-F1
#
_entry.id   AF-A0A7Z3AHE0-F1
#
_cell.length_a   1.000
_cell.length_b   1.000
_cell.length_c   1.000
_cell.angle_alpha   90.00
_cell.angle_beta   90.00
_cell.angle_gamma   90.00
#
_symmetry.space_group_name_H-M   'P 1'
#
loop_
_entity.id
_entity.type
_entity.pdbx_description
1 polymer ?
#
loop_
_entity_poly.entity_id
_entity_poly.type
_entity_poly.pdbx_seq_one_letter_code
_entity_poly.pdbx_strand_id
1 'polypeptide(L)'
;MDLNEKENKPVTAKELLTVMASYHSAIARLGSGLISLSGVLMESNDPVVKEAAGVSWEKLNEFIGFMDQAAEKLGSLIGEETGHEGE
;
A
#
# COMPACT_ATOMS: atom_id res chain seq x y z
N MET A 1 -13.11 -37.75 11.07
CA MET A 1 -11.97 -36.88 10.74
C MET A 1 -12.55 -35.50 10.53
N ASP A 2 -12.61 -34.74 11.61
CA ASP A 2 -13.10 -33.36 11.59
C ASP A 2 -12.15 -32.52 10.73
N LEU A 3 -12.65 -32.12 9.57
CA LEU A 3 -11.96 -31.21 8.69
C LEU A 3 -12.03 -29.82 9.32
N ASN A 4 -11.00 -29.48 10.09
CA ASN A 4 -10.51 -28.14 10.38
C ASN A 4 -11.48 -27.03 9.91
N GLU A 5 -12.47 -26.74 10.73
CA GLU A 5 -13.09 -25.43 10.76
C GLU A 5 -11.98 -24.46 11.18
N LYS A 6 -11.21 -23.98 10.19
CA LYS A 6 -10.52 -22.70 10.36
C LYS A 6 -11.64 -21.71 10.61
N GLU A 7 -11.92 -21.42 11.87
CA GLU A 7 -12.68 -20.25 12.27
C GLU A 7 -12.11 -19.08 11.46
N ASN A 8 -12.85 -18.65 10.44
CA ASN A 8 -12.60 -17.42 9.71
C ASN A 8 -12.90 -16.30 10.71
N LYS A 9 -11.98 -16.08 11.65
CA LYS A 9 -12.06 -14.93 12.56
C LYS A 9 -12.08 -13.68 11.67
N PRO A 10 -13.10 -12.83 11.78
CA PRO A 10 -13.16 -11.61 10.99
C PRO A 10 -11.91 -10.77 11.29
N VAL A 11 -11.19 -10.39 10.24
CA VAL A 11 -9.97 -9.57 10.37
C VAL A 11 -10.39 -8.18 10.85
N THR A 12 -9.80 -7.73 11.95
CA THR A 12 -10.08 -6.42 12.55
C THR A 12 -9.43 -5.30 11.74
N ALA A 13 -9.99 -4.08 11.81
CA ALA A 13 -9.41 -2.90 11.18
C ALA A 13 -7.95 -2.65 11.63
N LYS A 14 -7.64 -2.95 12.90
CA LYS A 14 -6.28 -2.84 13.46
C LYS A 14 -5.29 -3.84 12.85
N GLU A 15 -5.71 -5.08 12.63
CA GLU A 15 -4.89 -6.09 11.95
C GLU A 15 -4.63 -5.70 10.49
N LEU A 16 -5.66 -5.19 9.79
CA LEU A 16 -5.51 -4.66 8.43
C LEU A 16 -4.55 -3.46 8.38
N LEU A 17 -4.66 -2.52 9.33
CA LEU A 17 -3.76 -1.37 9.40
C LEU A 17 -2.30 -1.81 9.64
N THR A 18 -2.09 -2.82 10.48
CA THR A 18 -0.75 -3.37 10.76
C THR A 18 -0.13 -4.02 9.53
N VAL A 19 -0.92 -4.80 8.79
CA VAL A 19 -0.50 -5.40 7.52
C VAL A 19 -0.20 -4.32 6.49
N MET A 20 -1.06 -3.31 6.37
CA MET A 20 -0.84 -2.17 5.47
C MET A 20 0.41 -1.37 5.81
N ALA A 21 0.66 -1.08 7.09
CA ALA A 21 1.88 -0.39 7.51
C ALA A 21 3.15 -1.18 7.18
N SER A 22 3.08 -2.52 7.28
CA SER A 22 4.18 -3.42 6.90
C SER A 22 4.44 -3.37 5.39
N TYR A 23 3.39 -3.39 4.57
CA TYR A 23 3.51 -3.21 3.13
C TYR A 23 4.00 -1.82 2.77
N HIS A 24 3.49 -0.76 3.39
CA HIS A 24 3.94 0.61 3.15
C HIS A 24 5.43 0.76 3.44
N SER A 25 5.96 0.19 4.53
CA SER A 25 7.40 0.21 4.82
C SER A 25 8.24 -0.52 3.74
N ALA A 26 7.76 -1.68 3.28
CA ALA A 26 8.40 -2.44 2.21
C ALA A 26 8.34 -1.68 0.86
N ILE A 27 7.20 -1.09 0.54
CA ILE A 27 6.96 -0.28 -0.67
C ILE A 27 7.75 1.02 -0.60
N ALA A 28 7.92 1.67 0.54
CA ALA A 28 8.74 2.87 0.67
C ALA A 28 10.23 2.55 0.44
N ARG A 29 10.71 1.42 0.98
CA ARG A 29 12.07 0.91 0.71
C ARG A 29 12.27 0.56 -0.76
N LEU A 30 11.38 -0.24 -1.35
CA LEU A 30 11.37 -0.55 -2.78
C LEU A 30 11.19 0.71 -3.63
N GLY A 31 10.36 1.63 -3.16
CA GLY A 31 10.01 2.90 -3.77
C GLY A 31 11.24 3.75 -3.94
N SER A 32 12.04 3.99 -2.90
CA SER A 32 13.31 4.72 -3.05
C SER A 32 14.22 4.16 -4.16
N GLY A 33 14.28 2.84 -4.30
CA GLY A 33 15.01 2.16 -5.37
C GLY A 33 14.35 2.31 -6.74
N LEU A 34 13.04 2.11 -6.82
CA LEU A 34 12.24 2.25 -8.04
C LEU A 34 12.18 3.69 -8.55
N ILE A 35 12.10 4.68 -7.66
CA ILE A 35 12.18 6.12 -7.94
C ILE A 35 13.55 6.46 -8.54
N SER A 36 14.62 5.95 -7.93
CA SER A 36 15.98 6.19 -8.44
C SER A 36 16.18 5.53 -9.81
N LEU A 37 15.69 4.30 -9.98
CA LEU A 37 15.78 3.57 -11.24
C LEU A 37 14.92 4.20 -12.33
N SER A 38 13.69 4.62 -12.01
CA SER A 38 12.78 5.26 -12.96
C SER A 38 13.34 6.59 -13.45
N GLY A 39 13.92 7.41 -12.55
CA GLY A 39 14.60 8.65 -12.92
C GLY A 39 15.72 8.41 -13.94
N VAL A 40 16.60 7.44 -13.68
CA VAL A 40 17.67 7.05 -14.60
C VAL A 40 17.13 6.52 -15.94
N LEU A 41 16.06 5.72 -15.92
CA LEU A 41 15.45 5.20 -17.15
C LEU A 41 14.70 6.27 -17.95
N MET A 42 14.16 7.30 -17.31
CA MET A 42 13.53 8.45 -17.98
C MET A 42 14.54 9.36 -18.69
N GLU A 43 15.82 9.30 -18.28
CA GLU A 43 16.93 9.95 -18.96
C GLU A 43 17.48 9.14 -20.16
N SER A 44 16.95 7.94 -20.40
CA SER A 44 17.35 7.12 -21.55
C SER A 44 17.10 7.85 -22.88
N ASN A 45 18.06 7.70 -23.79
CA ASN A 45 17.93 8.13 -25.19
C ASN A 45 17.08 7.16 -26.03
N ASP A 46 16.78 5.97 -25.50
CA ASP A 46 15.88 5.02 -26.14
C ASP A 46 14.42 5.38 -25.82
N PRO A 47 13.61 5.73 -26.82
CA PRO A 47 12.23 6.16 -26.61
C PRO A 47 11.33 5.07 -26.02
N VAL A 48 11.59 3.79 -26.32
CA VAL A 48 10.82 2.66 -25.77
C VAL A 48 11.12 2.49 -24.30
N VAL A 49 12.39 2.59 -23.91
CA VAL A 49 12.78 2.54 -22.49
C VAL A 49 12.17 3.70 -21.71
N LYS A 50 12.22 4.90 -22.28
CA LYS A 50 11.67 6.11 -21.65
C LYS A 50 10.16 6.03 -21.46
N GLU A 51 9.42 5.55 -22.46
CA GLU A 51 7.97 5.35 -22.38
C GLU A 51 7.61 4.29 -21.34
N ALA A 52 8.28 3.13 -21.36
CA ALA A 52 8.05 2.06 -20.40
C ALA A 52 8.34 2.51 -18.95
N ALA A 53 9.38 3.33 -18.75
CA ALA A 53 9.70 3.93 -17.47
C ALA A 53 8.61 4.90 -17.00
N GLY A 54 8.09 5.74 -17.89
CA GLY A 54 6.99 6.66 -17.60
C GLY A 54 5.70 5.94 -17.18
N VAL A 55 5.27 4.93 -17.93
CA VAL A 55 4.07 4.13 -17.60
C VAL A 55 4.24 3.40 -16.27
N SER A 56 5.43 2.84 -16.02
CA SER A 56 5.71 2.14 -14.75
C SER A 56 5.70 3.10 -13.56
N TRP A 57 6.19 4.33 -13.77
CA TRP A 57 6.19 5.38 -12.76
C TRP A 57 4.78 5.86 -12.40
N GLU A 58 3.92 6.06 -13.40
CA GLU A 58 2.52 6.45 -13.19
C GLU A 58 1.78 5.41 -12.34
N LYS A 59 1.88 4.12 -12.71
CA LYS A 59 1.26 3.00 -11.96
C LYS A 59 1.75 2.89 -10.52
N LEU A 60 3.04 3.16 -10.27
CA LEU A 60 3.57 3.15 -8.92
C LEU A 60 2.95 4.27 -8.06
N ASN A 61 2.81 5.48 -8.62
CA ASN A 61 2.17 6.60 -7.92
C ASN A 61 0.70 6.33 -7.63
N GLU A 62 -0.04 5.76 -8.58
CA GLU A 62 -1.44 5.35 -8.36
C GLU A 62 -1.57 4.36 -7.21
N PHE A 63 -0.69 3.35 -7.18
CA PHE A 63 -0.69 2.34 -6.13
C PHE A 63 -0.37 2.92 -4.75
N ILE A 64 0.62 3.83 -4.65
CA ILE A 64 0.93 4.54 -3.40
C ILE A 64 -0.29 5.34 -2.93
N GLY A 65 -0.93 6.11 -3.82
CA GLY A 65 -2.12 6.90 -3.48
C GLY A 65 -3.30 6.04 -3.02
N PHE A 66 -3.49 4.85 -3.61
CA PHE A 66 -4.49 3.89 -3.14
C PHE A 66 -4.19 3.39 -1.72
N MET A 67 -2.93 3.07 -1.43
CA MET A 67 -2.50 2.61 -0.11
C MET A 67 -2.67 3.71 0.96
N ASP A 68 -2.37 4.96 0.63
CA ASP A 68 -2.58 6.09 1.54
C ASP A 68 -4.06 6.29 1.89
N GLN A 69 -4.95 6.25 0.88
CA GLN A 69 -6.40 6.38 1.10
C GLN A 69 -6.96 5.21 1.92
N ALA A 70 -6.48 3.98 1.69
CA ALA A 70 -6.91 2.83 2.46
C ALA A 70 -6.40 2.91 3.91
N ALA A 71 -5.18 3.43 4.14
CA ALA A 71 -4.64 3.65 5.47
C ALA A 71 -5.43 4.74 6.22
N GLU A 72 -5.78 5.84 5.55
CA GLU A 72 -6.62 6.90 6.09
C GLU A 72 -7.99 6.37 6.53
N LYS A 73 -8.69 5.63 5.65
CA LYS A 73 -10.00 5.04 5.97
C LYS A 73 -9.93 4.08 7.15
N LEU A 74 -8.92 3.22 7.21
CA LEU A 74 -8.73 2.32 8.35
C LEU A 74 -8.42 3.10 9.64
N GLY A 75 -7.63 4.17 9.55
CA GLY A 75 -7.36 5.07 10.66
C GLY A 75 -8.63 5.71 11.21
N SER A 76 -9.50 6.21 10.32
CA SER A 76 -10.80 6.79 10.71
C SER A 76 -11.71 5.77 11.39
N LEU A 77 -11.79 4.54 10.88
CA LEU A 77 -12.59 3.47 11.50
C LEU A 77 -12.13 3.14 12.92
N ILE A 78 -10.80 3.09 13.14
CA ILE A 78 -10.23 2.86 14.47
C ILE A 78 -10.49 4.06 15.40
N GLY A 79 -10.40 5.29 14.87
CA GLY A 79 -10.69 6.51 15.61
C GLY A 79 -12.16 6.61 16.05
N GLU A 80 -13.09 6.24 15.17
CA GLU A 80 -14.54 6.20 15.46
C GLU A 80 -14.90 5.13 16.51
N GLU A 81 -14.26 3.95 16.47
CA GLU A 81 -14.44 2.92 17.51
C GLU A 81 -13.98 3.40 18.90
N THR A 82 -12.95 4.25 18.99
CA THR A 82 -12.49 4.81 20.27
C THR A 82 -13.27 6.02 20.76
N GLY A 83 -14.07 6.66 19.89
CA GLY A 83 -14.87 7.85 20.22
C GLY A 83 -16.22 7.54 20.85
N HIS A 84 -16.68 6.29 20.83
CA HIS A 84 -18.02 5.88 21.29
C HIS A 84 -18.06 5.31 22.72
N GLU A 85 -16.93 5.18 23.41
CA GLU A 85 -16.88 4.70 24.81
C GLU A 85 -16.91 5.83 25.86
N GLY A 86 -17.32 7.04 25.47
CA GLY A 86 -17.16 8.27 26.26
C GLY A 86 -18.41 9.08 26.58
N GLU A 87 -19.63 8.56 26.40
CA GLU A 87 -20.88 9.21 26.86
C GLU A 87 -21.78 8.28 27.67
#